data_AF-C4P7V9-F1
#
_entry.id   AF-C4P7V9-F1
#
_cell.length_a   1.000
_cell.length_b   1.000
_cell.length_c   1.000
_cell.angle_alpha   90.00
_cell.angle_beta   90.00
_cell.angle_gamma   90.00
#
_symmetry.space_group_name_H-M   'P 1'
#
loop_
_entity.id
_entity.type
_entity.pdbx_description
1 polymer ?
#
loop_
_entity_poly.entity_id
_entity_poly.type
_entity_poly.pdbx_seq_one_letter_code
_entity_poly.pdbx_strand_id
1 'polypeptide(L)'
;MPEIERGSGSGAASATSSEKALFGKYELGRLLGCGAFAKVYHARNIRTGQSVAIKAICKKKIVGSNLMANVKREISIMRRLQHPHIVKLYEVLATKTKIYCVMEFVKGGELFAKVAKGRFSEDLSRRYFQQLISAVGYCHSRGVFHRDLKPENLLVDENGCLKVSDFGLSALTDQIRLDGLLHTLCGTPAYVAPEILTKKGYDGAKVDVWSCGVILFVLNAGYLPFNDPNLMAMYKKIYKGEFRCPKWMSPDLKRFLSRLLDTNPNTRITVDEILQDPWFRKGYKEVKFHEEDFGLKSEKEDRSPTNLNAFDIISFSSGLNLSGLFNDSSKSSPDDDERFVSAEPVEKIIEKIEEIAEGENLTVNWKKEWGVDLQGPNGNFIIGVQIDRLTHDLVVVEVRRRAGDAAAYAAAWKDKLRPALAGLMFQGPETQVAGD
;
A
#
# COMPACT_ATOMS: atom_id res chain seq x y z
N MET A 1 37.41 19.15 57.43
CA MET A 1 38.05 20.35 56.87
C MET A 1 39.31 19.91 56.14
N PRO A 2 39.66 20.47 54.97
CA PRO A 2 39.17 21.71 54.31
C PRO A 2 38.11 21.39 53.20
N GLU A 3 37.05 22.14 52.89
CA GLU A 3 36.84 23.55 52.40
C GLU A 3 37.55 23.87 51.08
N ILE A 4 37.02 24.48 50.01
CA ILE A 4 35.73 25.04 49.49
C ILE A 4 35.97 25.10 47.94
N GLU A 5 35.00 24.88 47.05
CA GLU A 5 34.45 25.97 46.21
C GLU A 5 33.13 25.59 45.55
N ARG A 6 32.11 26.43 45.82
CA ARG A 6 30.80 26.45 45.18
C ARG A 6 30.91 27.27 43.90
N GLY A 7 30.63 26.65 42.75
CA GLY A 7 30.30 27.34 41.51
C GLY A 7 28.80 27.23 41.24
N SER A 8 28.07 28.31 41.49
CA SER A 8 26.68 28.49 41.10
C SER A 8 26.58 28.72 39.59
N GLY A 9 25.90 27.82 38.89
CA GLY A 9 25.51 27.99 37.48
C GLY A 9 24.05 27.60 37.31
N SER A 10 23.15 28.54 37.56
CA SER A 10 21.78 28.49 37.04
C SER A 10 21.84 28.62 35.52
N GLY A 11 21.52 27.54 34.80
CA GLY A 11 21.56 27.49 33.35
C GLY A 11 20.40 26.68 32.79
N ALA A 12 19.33 27.41 32.49
CA ALA A 12 18.36 27.21 31.41
C ALA A 12 17.88 25.77 31.10
N ALA A 13 16.57 25.61 31.24
CA ALA A 13 15.74 24.55 30.67
C ALA A 13 16.25 24.04 29.30
N SER A 14 16.31 22.71 29.15
CA SER A 14 16.60 22.03 27.89
C SER A 14 15.44 22.22 26.89
N ALA A 15 15.34 23.40 26.32
CA ALA A 15 14.47 23.71 25.20
C ALA A 15 15.23 23.49 23.88
N THR A 16 15.60 22.25 23.55
CA THR A 16 16.19 21.89 22.26
C THR A 16 15.83 20.46 21.83
N SER A 17 14.55 20.20 21.59
CA SER A 17 14.13 19.00 20.80
C SER A 17 12.96 19.23 19.84
N SER A 18 12.30 20.39 19.90
CA SER A 18 11.06 20.65 19.17
C SER A 18 11.23 20.89 17.66
N GLU A 19 12.42 21.20 17.15
CA GLU A 19 12.62 21.52 15.71
C GLU A 19 12.93 20.32 14.80
N LYS A 20 13.18 19.12 15.36
CA LYS A 20 13.58 17.94 14.56
C LYS A 20 12.46 16.91 14.33
N ALA A 21 11.24 17.23 14.75
CA ALA A 21 10.11 16.34 14.64
C ALA A 21 9.51 16.35 13.23
N LEU A 22 9.47 15.20 12.57
CA LEU A 22 8.78 15.00 11.31
C LEU A 22 7.28 15.30 11.51
N PHE A 23 6.81 16.36 10.84
CA PHE A 23 5.46 16.95 10.99
C PHE A 23 5.08 17.30 12.44
N GLY A 24 6.05 17.62 13.31
CA GLY A 24 5.77 17.89 14.73
C GLY A 24 5.26 16.68 15.53
N LYS A 25 5.16 15.51 14.91
CA LYS A 25 4.55 14.29 15.51
C LYS A 25 5.56 13.20 15.82
N TYR A 26 6.58 13.04 14.97
CA TYR A 26 7.50 11.91 15.02
C TYR A 26 8.94 12.37 15.14
N GLU A 27 9.59 11.99 16.22
CA GLU A 27 11.04 12.16 16.38
C GLU A 27 11.74 11.04 15.60
N LEU A 28 12.43 11.39 14.51
CA LEU A 28 13.19 10.43 13.70
C LEU A 28 14.44 9.96 14.44
N GLY A 29 14.62 8.65 14.50
CA GLY A 29 15.78 7.98 15.07
C GLY A 29 16.70 7.37 14.01
N ARG A 30 17.32 6.24 14.36
CA ARG A 30 18.31 5.55 13.52
C ARG A 30 17.70 4.98 12.23
N LEU A 31 18.53 4.86 11.20
CA LEU A 31 18.19 4.12 9.98
C LEU A 31 18.09 2.62 10.31
N LEU A 32 16.98 1.99 9.89
CA LEU A 32 16.74 0.55 10.04
C LEU A 32 17.07 -0.22 8.75
N GLY A 33 16.84 0.40 7.59
CA GLY A 33 17.09 -0.24 6.30
C GLY A 33 17.11 0.76 5.14
N CYS A 34 17.75 0.38 4.05
CA CYS A 34 17.83 1.17 2.82
C CYS A 34 17.49 0.31 1.61
N GLY A 35 16.45 0.69 0.87
CA GLY A 35 16.12 0.13 -0.43
C GLY A 35 16.49 1.09 -1.57
N ALA A 36 16.23 0.67 -2.81
CA ALA A 36 16.54 1.47 -4.00
C ALA A 36 15.84 2.85 -4.01
N PHE A 37 14.57 2.88 -3.58
CA PHE A 37 13.70 4.06 -3.64
C PHE A 37 13.23 4.57 -2.28
N ALA A 38 13.50 3.83 -1.21
CA ALA A 38 13.00 4.11 0.12
C ALA A 38 14.09 3.92 1.19
N LYS A 39 14.00 4.69 2.26
CA LYS A 39 14.78 4.50 3.50
C LYS A 39 13.82 4.27 4.65
N VAL A 40 14.10 3.29 5.49
CA VAL A 40 13.28 2.95 6.66
C VAL A 40 13.99 3.42 7.91
N TYR A 41 13.33 4.24 8.72
CA TYR A 41 13.86 4.80 9.95
C TYR A 41 13.07 4.28 11.15
N HIS A 42 13.74 4.08 12.27
CA HIS A 42 13.07 4.05 13.56
C HIS A 42 12.62 5.48 13.88
N ALA A 43 11.47 5.62 14.52
CA ALA A 43 11.01 6.90 15.04
C ALA A 43 10.17 6.70 16.31
N ARG A 44 9.96 7.78 17.05
CA ARG A 44 9.11 7.81 18.23
C ARG A 44 7.98 8.81 18.04
N ASN A 45 6.75 8.38 18.26
CA ASN A 45 5.62 9.30 18.36
C ASN A 45 5.80 10.15 19.62
N ILE A 46 5.88 11.47 19.47
CA ILE A 46 6.23 12.39 20.56
C ILE A 46 5.11 12.47 21.60
N ARG A 47 3.85 12.33 21.16
CA ARG A 47 2.68 12.38 22.04
C ARG A 47 2.50 11.10 22.86
N THR A 48 2.67 9.93 22.23
CA THR A 48 2.39 8.64 22.88
C THR A 48 3.62 7.92 23.39
N GLY A 49 4.82 8.36 23.01
CA GLY A 49 6.07 7.64 23.26
C GLY A 49 6.24 6.35 22.45
N GLN A 50 5.27 5.98 21.61
CA GLN A 50 5.26 4.73 20.86
C GLN A 50 6.37 4.72 19.80
N SER A 51 7.13 3.62 19.75
CA SER A 51 8.09 3.37 18.66
C SER A 51 7.38 2.95 17.38
N VAL A 52 7.80 3.53 16.26
CA VAL A 52 7.26 3.26 14.91
C VAL A 52 8.40 3.11 13.88
N ALA A 53 8.11 2.45 12.77
CA ALA A 53 8.98 2.39 11.60
C ALA A 53 8.45 3.36 10.54
N ILE A 54 9.29 4.24 10.00
CA ILE A 54 8.91 5.21 8.97
C ILE A 54 9.65 4.91 7.67
N LYS A 55 8.92 4.41 6.67
CA LYS A 55 9.41 4.19 5.31
C LYS A 55 9.26 5.49 4.52
N ALA A 56 10.37 6.17 4.26
CA ALA A 56 10.44 7.41 3.51
C ALA A 56 10.80 7.15 2.03
N ILE A 57 9.84 7.37 1.14
CA ILE A 57 9.93 7.15 -0.31
C ILE A 57 10.16 8.49 -1.01
N CYS A 58 11.15 8.58 -1.90
CA CYS A 58 11.46 9.80 -2.65
C CYS A 58 10.58 9.96 -3.89
N LYS A 59 9.74 11.02 -3.95
CA LYS A 59 8.86 11.30 -5.10
C LYS A 59 9.65 11.51 -6.39
N LYS A 60 10.77 12.25 -6.35
CA LYS A 60 11.62 12.46 -7.55
C LYS A 60 12.18 11.17 -8.16
N LYS A 61 12.33 10.10 -7.35
CA LYS A 61 12.80 8.80 -7.85
C LYS A 61 11.68 7.93 -8.46
N ILE A 62 10.42 8.35 -8.34
CA ILE A 62 9.25 7.57 -8.77
C ILE A 62 8.34 8.34 -9.76
N VAL A 63 8.42 9.68 -9.80
CA VAL A 63 7.71 10.55 -10.74
C VAL A 63 8.26 10.32 -12.15
N GLY A 64 7.37 10.07 -13.12
CA GLY A 64 7.71 9.72 -14.51
C GLY A 64 7.72 8.22 -14.83
N SER A 65 7.29 7.37 -13.90
CA SER A 65 7.19 5.91 -14.09
C SER A 65 5.89 5.35 -13.49
N ASN A 66 5.49 4.14 -13.91
CA ASN A 66 4.35 3.39 -13.30
C ASN A 66 4.53 3.11 -11.78
N LEU A 67 5.68 3.44 -11.21
CA LEU A 67 6.04 3.20 -9.82
C LEU A 67 5.19 4.03 -8.82
N MET A 68 4.75 5.24 -9.20
CA MET A 68 3.88 6.04 -8.32
C MET A 68 2.50 5.39 -8.13
N ALA A 69 1.93 4.82 -9.19
CA ALA A 69 0.68 4.06 -9.11
C ALA A 69 0.86 2.81 -8.22
N ASN A 70 2.02 2.16 -8.29
CA ASN A 70 2.36 1.02 -7.46
C ASN A 70 2.47 1.38 -5.97
N VAL A 71 3.12 2.50 -5.62
CA VAL A 71 3.21 3.00 -4.24
C VAL A 71 1.81 3.32 -3.69
N LYS A 72 0.92 3.91 -4.50
CA LYS A 72 -0.48 4.13 -4.11
C LYS A 72 -1.20 2.81 -3.84
N ARG A 73 -1.03 1.82 -4.72
CA ARG A 73 -1.62 0.47 -4.55
C ARG A 73 -1.11 -0.22 -3.29
N GLU A 74 0.19 -0.19 -3.02
CA GLU A 74 0.82 -0.71 -1.78
C GLU A 74 0.13 -0.13 -0.55
N ILE A 75 0.02 1.19 -0.49
CA ILE A 75 -0.57 1.88 0.67
C ILE A 75 -2.05 1.49 0.83
N SER A 76 -2.81 1.45 -0.27
CA SER A 76 -4.22 1.04 -0.24
C SER A 76 -4.40 -0.41 0.25
N ILE A 77 -3.52 -1.32 -0.17
CA ILE A 77 -3.51 -2.71 0.32
C ILE A 77 -3.20 -2.72 1.82
N MET A 78 -2.09 -2.12 2.24
CA MET A 78 -1.65 -2.15 3.64
C MET A 78 -2.66 -1.53 4.61
N ARG A 79 -3.44 -0.52 4.19
CA ARG A 79 -4.52 0.05 5.01
C ARG A 79 -5.65 -0.94 5.30
N ARG A 80 -5.87 -1.92 4.43
CA ARG A 80 -6.95 -2.92 4.53
C ARG A 80 -6.49 -4.24 5.14
N LEU A 81 -5.17 -4.44 5.29
CA LEU A 81 -4.64 -5.64 5.91
C LEU A 81 -4.56 -5.48 7.42
N GLN A 82 -5.46 -6.15 8.14
CA GLN A 82 -5.44 -6.23 9.59
C GLN A 82 -5.35 -7.68 10.03
N HIS A 83 -4.14 -8.10 10.34
CA HIS A 83 -3.86 -9.48 10.77
C HIS A 83 -2.71 -9.47 11.79
N PRO A 84 -2.75 -10.29 12.85
CA PRO A 84 -1.74 -10.28 13.91
C PRO A 84 -0.32 -10.55 13.38
N HIS A 85 -0.19 -11.31 12.29
CA HIS A 85 1.09 -11.65 11.67
C HIS A 85 1.45 -10.77 10.46
N ILE A 86 0.81 -9.61 10.28
CA ILE A 86 1.13 -8.62 9.25
C ILE A 86 1.52 -7.31 9.93
N VAL A 87 2.58 -6.65 9.44
CA VAL A 87 2.98 -5.32 9.92
C VAL A 87 1.87 -4.31 9.62
N LYS A 88 1.37 -3.66 10.67
CA LYS A 88 0.30 -2.67 10.55
C LYS A 88 0.81 -1.34 9.99
N LEU A 89 0.07 -0.76 9.05
CA LEU A 89 0.22 0.65 8.66
C LEU A 89 -0.62 1.52 9.60
N TYR A 90 0.00 2.48 10.27
CA TYR A 90 -0.70 3.41 11.17
C TYR A 90 -1.21 4.65 10.43
N GLU A 91 -0.33 5.32 9.70
CA GLU A 91 -0.70 6.50 8.92
C GLU A 91 0.28 6.73 7.77
N VAL A 92 -0.08 7.63 6.87
CA VAL A 92 0.78 8.07 5.78
C VAL A 92 0.83 9.58 5.75
N LEU A 93 2.05 10.11 5.66
CA LEU A 93 2.34 11.53 5.57
C LEU A 93 3.02 11.83 4.23
N ALA A 94 2.89 13.06 3.72
CA ALA A 94 3.50 13.43 2.46
C ALA A 94 3.99 14.88 2.45
N THR A 95 5.12 15.11 1.77
CA THR A 95 5.61 16.45 1.41
C THR A 95 5.63 16.58 -0.12
N LYS A 96 6.02 17.75 -0.64
CA LYS A 96 6.26 17.94 -2.07
C LYS A 96 7.26 16.91 -2.65
N THR A 97 8.20 16.42 -1.84
CA THR A 97 9.33 15.59 -2.32
C THR A 97 9.33 14.16 -1.81
N LYS A 98 8.56 13.81 -0.78
CA LYS A 98 8.58 12.48 -0.15
C LYS A 98 7.20 12.00 0.28
N ILE A 99 7.05 10.68 0.38
CA ILE A 99 5.93 9.98 1.03
C ILE A 99 6.51 9.24 2.23
N TYR A 100 5.83 9.27 3.37
CA TYR A 100 6.25 8.62 4.61
C TYR A 100 5.15 7.67 5.06
N CYS A 101 5.42 6.37 5.02
CA CYS A 101 4.52 5.35 5.56
C CYS A 101 4.93 5.06 7.01
N VAL A 102 4.07 5.39 7.97
CA VAL A 102 4.29 5.15 9.40
C VAL A 102 3.70 3.80 9.77
N MET A 103 4.53 2.87 10.21
CA MET A 103 4.20 1.45 10.38
C MET A 103 4.55 0.96 11.78
N GLU A 104 4.01 -0.20 12.14
CA GLU A 104 4.38 -0.95 13.33
C GLU A 104 5.89 -1.21 13.35
N PHE A 105 6.54 -0.85 14.47
CA PHE A 105 7.95 -1.17 14.70
C PHE A 105 8.08 -2.54 15.37
N VAL A 106 8.61 -3.51 14.62
CA VAL A 106 8.81 -4.88 15.11
C VAL A 106 10.19 -4.98 15.78
N LYS A 107 10.20 -5.02 17.12
CA LYS A 107 11.42 -4.87 17.93
C LYS A 107 12.42 -6.04 17.82
N GLY A 108 11.94 -7.27 17.61
CA GLY A 108 12.78 -8.47 17.66
C GLY A 108 13.58 -8.77 16.38
N GLY A 109 13.50 -7.88 15.38
CA GLY A 109 14.30 -7.93 14.16
C GLY A 109 13.90 -9.05 13.19
N GLU A 110 14.78 -9.37 12.25
CA GLU A 110 14.55 -10.40 11.24
C GLU A 110 14.56 -11.81 11.85
N LEU A 111 13.61 -12.65 11.41
CA LEU A 111 13.51 -14.06 11.80
C LEU A 111 14.81 -14.81 11.51
N PHE A 112 15.44 -14.53 10.38
CA PHE A 112 16.61 -15.27 9.92
C PHE A 112 17.89 -14.89 10.66
N ALA A 113 17.96 -13.71 11.28
CA ALA A 113 19.03 -13.40 12.22
C ALA A 113 19.02 -14.35 13.43
N LYS A 114 17.85 -14.90 13.81
CA LYS A 114 17.73 -15.95 14.83
C LYS A 114 18.13 -17.33 14.31
N VAL A 115 17.93 -17.60 13.01
CA VAL A 115 18.34 -18.84 12.34
C VAL A 115 19.86 -18.87 12.11
N ALA A 116 20.54 -17.73 11.96
CA ALA A 116 21.99 -17.66 11.76
C ALA A 116 22.82 -18.40 12.84
N LYS A 117 22.22 -18.72 13.99
CA LYS A 117 22.80 -19.56 15.05
C LYS A 117 22.69 -21.07 14.78
N GLY A 118 22.16 -21.49 13.62
CA GLY A 118 22.02 -22.88 13.19
C GLY A 118 20.70 -23.16 12.45
N ARG A 119 19.86 -24.01 13.03
CA ARG A 119 18.54 -24.38 12.48
C ARG A 119 17.51 -24.39 13.59
N PHE A 120 16.24 -24.27 13.25
CA PHE A 120 15.16 -24.47 14.20
C PHE A 120 14.80 -25.95 14.35
N SER A 121 14.20 -26.28 15.50
CA SER A 121 13.50 -27.56 15.66
C SER A 121 12.31 -27.61 14.72
N GLU A 122 11.88 -28.82 14.35
CA GLU A 122 10.73 -29.00 13.48
C GLU A 122 9.46 -28.37 14.06
N ASP A 123 9.26 -28.45 15.37
CA ASP A 123 8.12 -27.82 16.05
C ASP A 123 8.16 -26.30 16.02
N LEU A 124 9.35 -25.69 16.14
CA LEU A 124 9.51 -24.24 16.04
C LEU A 124 9.37 -23.77 14.59
N SER A 125 9.95 -24.49 13.63
CA SER A 125 9.74 -24.25 12.20
C SER A 125 8.26 -24.30 11.85
N ARG A 126 7.52 -25.30 12.36
CA ARG A 126 6.07 -25.43 12.16
C ARG A 126 5.31 -24.25 12.73
N ARG A 127 5.62 -23.81 13.95
CA ARG A 127 4.96 -22.64 14.57
C ARG A 127 5.09 -21.39 13.70
N TYR A 128 6.31 -21.04 13.26
CA TYR A 128 6.49 -19.88 12.40
C TYR A 128 5.84 -20.06 11.04
N PHE A 129 5.90 -21.27 10.47
CA PHE A 129 5.24 -21.57 9.20
C PHE A 129 3.71 -21.45 9.28
N GLN A 130 3.10 -21.89 10.39
CA GLN A 130 1.68 -21.70 10.65
C GLN A 130 1.28 -20.22 10.68
N GLN A 131 2.09 -19.38 11.32
CA GLN A 131 1.87 -17.93 11.36
C GLN A 131 2.04 -17.29 9.97
N LEU A 132 3.03 -17.75 9.20
CA LEU A 132 3.26 -17.32 7.81
C LEU A 132 2.07 -17.66 6.92
N ILE A 133 1.61 -18.92 6.94
CA ILE A 133 0.47 -19.37 6.15
C ILE A 133 -0.82 -18.68 6.59
N SER A 134 -0.99 -18.38 7.89
CA SER A 134 -2.12 -17.56 8.37
C SER A 134 -2.13 -16.17 7.72
N ALA A 135 -0.98 -15.49 7.68
CA ALA A 135 -0.87 -14.17 7.03
C ALA A 135 -1.07 -14.26 5.51
N VAL A 136 -0.48 -15.27 4.86
CA VAL A 136 -0.58 -15.47 3.41
C VAL A 136 -2.01 -15.82 2.99
N GLY A 137 -2.68 -16.74 3.69
CA GLY A 137 -4.08 -17.07 3.44
C GLY A 137 -5.03 -15.90 3.67
N TYR A 138 -4.78 -15.09 4.72
CA TYR A 138 -5.51 -13.85 4.94
C TYR A 138 -5.40 -12.87 3.76
N CYS A 139 -4.21 -12.75 3.17
CA CYS A 139 -3.99 -11.91 1.99
C CYS A 139 -4.62 -12.51 0.72
N HIS A 140 -4.43 -13.80 0.48
CA HIS A 140 -4.94 -14.49 -0.71
C HIS A 140 -6.47 -14.45 -0.78
N SER A 141 -7.16 -14.64 0.33
CA SER A 141 -8.63 -14.50 0.43
C SER A 141 -9.14 -13.09 0.09
N ARG A 142 -8.26 -12.08 0.07
CA ARG A 142 -8.56 -10.68 -0.30
C ARG A 142 -8.01 -10.28 -1.67
N GLY A 143 -7.57 -11.26 -2.48
CA GLY A 143 -6.97 -11.02 -3.78
C GLY A 143 -5.60 -10.32 -3.72
N VAL A 144 -4.95 -10.34 -2.56
CA VAL A 144 -3.62 -9.74 -2.35
C VAL A 144 -2.58 -10.84 -2.35
N PHE A 145 -1.59 -10.73 -3.24
CA PHE A 145 -0.46 -11.66 -3.33
C PHE A 145 0.82 -10.91 -3.01
N HIS A 146 1.71 -11.50 -2.21
CA HIS A 146 2.91 -10.81 -1.75
C HIS A 146 3.98 -10.76 -2.85
N ARG A 147 4.23 -11.89 -3.52
CA ARG A 147 5.13 -12.11 -4.67
C ARG A 147 6.63 -11.88 -4.44
N ASP A 148 7.01 -11.29 -3.32
CA ASP A 148 8.42 -11.12 -2.88
C ASP A 148 8.63 -11.66 -1.45
N LEU A 149 8.06 -12.83 -1.11
CA LEU A 149 8.27 -13.42 0.21
C LEU A 149 9.71 -13.93 0.33
N LYS A 150 10.45 -13.39 1.31
CA LYS A 150 11.86 -13.67 1.53
C LYS A 150 12.26 -13.40 2.99
N PRO A 151 13.41 -13.90 3.46
CA PRO A 151 13.89 -13.72 4.84
C PRO A 151 13.81 -12.30 5.37
N GLU A 152 14.18 -11.33 4.55
CA GLU A 152 14.28 -9.91 4.87
C GLU A 152 12.90 -9.30 5.19
N ASN A 153 11.82 -9.92 4.70
CA ASN A 153 10.43 -9.49 4.89
C ASN A 153 9.74 -10.22 6.06
N LEU A 154 10.47 -11.07 6.80
CA LEU A 154 9.94 -11.83 7.93
C LEU A 154 10.58 -11.34 9.23
N LEU A 155 9.82 -10.57 10.00
CA LEU A 155 10.25 -10.02 11.28
C LEU A 155 9.65 -10.82 12.44
N VAL A 156 10.23 -10.68 13.63
CA VAL A 156 9.73 -11.29 14.87
C VAL A 156 9.56 -10.22 15.93
N ASP A 157 8.39 -10.16 16.55
CA ASP A 157 8.14 -9.22 17.64
C ASP A 157 8.79 -9.64 18.97
N GLU A 158 8.53 -8.87 20.02
CA GLU A 158 9.06 -9.12 21.38
C GLU A 158 8.46 -10.38 22.04
N ASN A 159 7.30 -10.83 21.57
CA ASN A 159 6.63 -12.04 22.06
C ASN A 159 7.05 -13.30 21.29
N GLY A 160 7.94 -13.15 20.29
CA GLY A 160 8.36 -14.27 19.44
C GLY A 160 7.36 -14.62 18.34
N CYS A 161 6.43 -13.71 18.00
CA CYS A 161 5.47 -13.89 16.92
C CYS A 161 5.97 -13.29 15.61
N LEU A 162 5.70 -14.00 14.51
CA LEU A 162 6.01 -13.56 13.16
C LEU A 162 5.21 -12.30 12.79
N LYS A 163 5.86 -11.40 12.06
CA LYS A 163 5.28 -10.25 11.38
C LYS A 163 5.82 -10.18 9.95
N VAL A 164 4.94 -10.37 8.97
CA VAL A 164 5.26 -10.20 7.55
C VAL A 164 5.23 -8.70 7.22
N SER A 165 6.33 -8.18 6.65
CA SER A 165 6.47 -6.78 6.23
C SER A 165 6.53 -6.66 4.71
N ASP A 166 6.53 -5.41 4.21
CA ASP A 166 6.83 -5.07 2.82
C ASP A 166 5.98 -5.79 1.76
N PHE A 167 4.66 -5.73 1.91
CA PHE A 167 3.65 -6.03 0.87
C PHE A 167 3.74 -5.12 -0.39
N GLY A 168 4.82 -4.34 -0.50
CA GLY A 168 4.91 -3.09 -1.22
C GLY A 168 5.48 -3.10 -2.62
N LEU A 169 5.87 -4.24 -3.14
CA LEU A 169 6.39 -4.34 -4.52
C LEU A 169 5.70 -5.49 -5.29
N SER A 170 4.59 -6.00 -4.74
CA SER A 170 3.75 -7.08 -5.27
C SER A 170 3.21 -6.85 -6.70
N ALA A 171 3.38 -5.65 -7.28
CA ALA A 171 2.98 -5.32 -8.65
C ALA A 171 4.15 -5.06 -9.62
N LEU A 172 5.41 -5.30 -9.23
CA LEU A 172 6.58 -4.92 -10.03
C LEU A 172 7.07 -5.94 -11.04
N THR A 173 6.36 -7.04 -11.29
CA THR A 173 6.79 -7.98 -12.33
C THR A 173 6.61 -7.47 -13.76
N ASP A 174 5.94 -6.33 -13.97
CA ASP A 174 5.84 -5.74 -15.31
C ASP A 174 7.05 -4.85 -15.68
N GLN A 175 8.07 -4.76 -14.81
CA GLN A 175 9.35 -4.10 -15.13
C GLN A 175 10.49 -5.10 -15.34
N ILE A 176 10.18 -6.22 -16.01
CA ILE A 176 11.21 -7.00 -16.70
C ILE A 176 11.75 -6.09 -17.82
N ARG A 177 12.94 -5.54 -17.63
CA ARG A 177 13.64 -4.81 -18.69
C ARG A 177 13.80 -5.72 -19.92
N LEU A 178 13.71 -5.09 -21.10
CA LEU A 178 13.87 -5.71 -22.43
C LEU A 178 15.22 -6.43 -22.62
N ASP A 179 16.18 -6.26 -21.72
CA ASP A 179 17.47 -6.96 -21.71
C ASP A 179 17.40 -8.40 -21.17
N GLY A 180 16.29 -8.77 -20.53
CA GLY A 180 16.07 -10.11 -19.98
C GLY A 180 17.08 -10.57 -18.92
N LEU A 181 17.86 -9.64 -18.39
CA LEU A 181 18.65 -9.85 -17.20
C LEU A 181 17.86 -9.33 -16.01
N LEU A 182 17.46 -10.22 -15.12
CA LEU A 182 16.97 -9.89 -13.79
C LEU A 182 18.15 -9.30 -12.99
N HIS A 183 18.53 -8.06 -13.26
CA HIS A 183 19.41 -7.29 -12.39
C HIS A 183 18.62 -6.83 -11.16
N THR A 184 18.18 -7.79 -10.35
CA THR A 184 17.89 -7.58 -8.94
C THR A 184 19.24 -7.60 -8.21
N LEU A 185 20.05 -6.57 -8.42
CA LEU A 185 21.10 -6.23 -7.47
C LEU A 185 20.38 -6.06 -6.12
N CYS A 186 20.68 -6.98 -5.18
CA CYS A 186 20.24 -7.03 -3.77
C CYS A 186 19.12 -8.04 -3.39
N GLY A 187 18.76 -9.03 -4.21
CA GLY A 187 17.87 -10.14 -3.79
C GLY A 187 18.49 -11.52 -4.00
N THR A 188 18.35 -12.43 -3.05
CA THR A 188 18.78 -13.84 -3.22
C THR A 188 17.79 -14.54 -4.17
N PRO A 189 18.18 -14.95 -5.40
CA PRO A 189 17.23 -15.50 -6.39
C PRO A 189 16.64 -16.86 -5.97
N ALA A 190 17.14 -17.45 -4.89
CA ALA A 190 16.78 -18.78 -4.41
C ALA A 190 15.33 -18.91 -3.88
N TYR A 191 14.62 -17.79 -3.66
CA TYR A 191 13.23 -17.79 -3.16
C TYR A 191 12.18 -17.65 -4.28
N VAL A 192 12.62 -17.47 -5.52
CA VAL A 192 11.76 -17.23 -6.69
C VAL A 192 11.26 -18.54 -7.27
N ALA A 193 9.97 -18.59 -7.62
CA ALA A 193 9.35 -19.76 -8.25
C ALA A 193 9.83 -19.95 -9.70
N PRO A 194 9.90 -21.20 -10.22
CA PRO A 194 10.39 -21.47 -11.57
C PRO A 194 9.64 -20.70 -12.66
N GLU A 195 8.31 -20.56 -12.53
CA GLU A 195 7.47 -19.92 -13.53
C GLU A 195 7.73 -18.41 -13.69
N ILE A 196 8.18 -17.71 -12.64
CA ILE A 196 8.54 -16.28 -12.74
C ILE A 196 9.69 -16.08 -13.73
N LEU A 197 10.62 -17.05 -13.79
CA LEU A 197 11.77 -17.00 -14.68
C LEU A 197 11.38 -17.20 -16.15
N THR A 198 10.20 -17.78 -16.41
CA THR A 198 9.73 -18.10 -17.78
C THR A 198 9.05 -16.93 -18.49
N LYS A 199 8.86 -15.78 -17.81
CA LYS A 199 8.26 -14.54 -18.35
C LYS A 199 6.87 -14.70 -18.97
N LYS A 200 6.16 -15.79 -18.66
CA LYS A 200 4.73 -15.94 -18.94
C LYS A 200 3.98 -15.45 -17.69
N GLY A 201 2.79 -14.87 -17.88
CA GLY A 201 1.93 -14.52 -16.75
C GLY A 201 1.80 -15.69 -15.78
N TYR A 202 1.78 -15.42 -14.48
CA TYR A 202 1.84 -16.44 -13.43
C TYR A 202 0.77 -16.21 -12.36
N ASP A 203 0.40 -17.27 -11.65
CA ASP A 203 -0.51 -17.21 -10.52
C ASP A 203 0.25 -16.75 -9.26
N GLY A 204 -0.11 -15.58 -8.74
CA GLY A 204 0.51 -14.99 -7.55
C GLY A 204 0.38 -15.85 -6.30
N ALA A 205 -0.71 -16.60 -6.15
CA ALA A 205 -0.93 -17.47 -5.01
C ALA A 205 0.09 -18.63 -5.01
N LYS A 206 0.29 -19.24 -6.18
CA LYS A 206 1.22 -20.37 -6.35
C LYS A 206 2.67 -19.94 -6.15
N VAL A 207 3.03 -18.73 -6.56
CA VAL A 207 4.34 -18.13 -6.29
C VAL A 207 4.59 -17.97 -4.79
N ASP A 208 3.63 -17.40 -4.06
CA ASP A 208 3.78 -17.19 -2.62
C ASP A 208 3.95 -18.52 -1.87
N VAL A 209 3.20 -19.56 -2.27
CA VAL A 209 3.33 -20.91 -1.70
C VAL A 209 4.73 -21.48 -1.92
N TRP A 210 5.31 -21.31 -3.11
CA TRP A 210 6.69 -21.73 -3.39
C TRP A 210 7.68 -21.03 -2.44
N SER A 211 7.60 -19.70 -2.34
CA SER A 211 8.47 -18.93 -1.46
C SER A 211 8.31 -19.34 0.02
N CYS A 212 7.08 -19.63 0.47
CA CYS A 212 6.82 -20.22 1.79
C CYS A 212 7.53 -21.57 1.97
N GLY A 213 7.52 -22.42 0.95
CA GLY A 213 8.24 -23.70 0.95
C GLY A 213 9.76 -23.52 1.10
N VAL A 214 10.34 -22.56 0.38
CA VAL A 214 11.77 -22.24 0.51
C VAL A 214 12.07 -21.73 1.93
N ILE A 215 11.23 -20.84 2.47
CA ILE A 215 11.37 -20.33 3.85
C ILE A 215 11.34 -21.49 4.84
N LEU A 216 10.33 -22.37 4.79
CA LEU A 216 10.21 -23.53 5.69
C LEU A 216 11.45 -24.42 5.62
N PHE A 217 11.93 -24.70 4.41
CA PHE A 217 13.15 -25.47 4.21
C PHE A 217 14.31 -24.81 4.95
N VAL A 218 14.56 -23.52 4.76
CA VAL A 218 15.70 -22.84 5.40
C VAL A 218 15.55 -22.81 6.92
N LEU A 219 14.35 -22.58 7.45
CA LEU A 219 14.13 -22.57 8.91
C LEU A 219 14.55 -23.91 9.55
N ASN A 220 14.30 -25.04 8.89
CA ASN A 220 14.58 -26.37 9.44
C ASN A 220 15.93 -26.97 9.00
N ALA A 221 16.40 -26.63 7.79
CA ALA A 221 17.66 -27.12 7.24
C ALA A 221 18.86 -26.26 7.67
N GLY A 222 18.66 -24.95 7.88
CA GLY A 222 19.75 -23.98 8.10
C GLY A 222 20.53 -23.62 6.82
N TYR A 223 20.06 -24.08 5.65
CA TYR A 223 20.65 -23.76 4.34
C TYR A 223 19.55 -23.68 3.26
N LEU A 224 19.87 -23.10 2.10
CA LEU A 224 18.95 -22.95 0.97
C LEU A 224 18.70 -24.28 0.23
N PRO A 225 17.46 -24.59 -0.19
CA PRO A 225 17.15 -25.82 -0.94
C PRO A 225 17.82 -25.82 -2.32
N PHE A 226 17.84 -24.65 -2.98
CA PHE A 226 18.48 -24.43 -4.25
C PHE A 226 19.61 -23.40 -4.07
N ASN A 227 20.84 -23.89 -4.06
CA ASN A 227 22.02 -23.03 -3.95
C ASN A 227 23.12 -23.56 -4.87
N ASP A 228 23.76 -22.65 -5.59
CA ASP A 228 24.93 -22.94 -6.41
C ASP A 228 25.72 -21.64 -6.65
N PRO A 229 27.06 -21.66 -6.60
CA PRO A 229 27.87 -20.50 -6.98
C PRO A 229 27.63 -20.07 -8.44
N ASN A 230 27.29 -21.01 -9.32
CA ASN A 230 26.90 -20.69 -10.69
C ASN A 230 25.39 -20.45 -10.77
N LEU A 231 25.02 -19.22 -11.10
CA LEU A 231 23.62 -18.79 -11.19
C LEU A 231 22.77 -19.67 -12.13
N MET A 232 23.34 -20.07 -13.28
CA MET A 232 22.65 -20.91 -14.26
C MET A 232 22.45 -22.35 -13.73
N ALA A 233 23.42 -22.88 -12.99
CA ALA A 233 23.29 -24.17 -12.32
C ALA A 233 22.24 -24.10 -11.19
N MET A 234 22.18 -22.99 -10.45
CA MET A 234 21.13 -22.77 -9.45
C MET A 234 19.75 -22.75 -10.10
N TYR A 235 19.56 -22.00 -11.19
CA TYR A 235 18.29 -22.01 -11.94
C TYR A 235 17.94 -23.39 -12.47
N LYS A 236 18.93 -24.15 -12.96
CA LYS A 236 18.72 -25.54 -13.40
C LYS A 236 18.20 -26.42 -12.26
N LYS A 237 18.69 -26.26 -11.02
CA LYS A 237 18.16 -26.95 -9.83
C LYS A 237 16.73 -26.54 -9.51
N ILE A 238 16.44 -25.23 -9.59
CA ILE A 238 15.10 -24.67 -9.37
C ILE A 238 14.09 -25.27 -10.36
N TYR A 239 14.40 -25.25 -11.66
CA TYR A 239 13.52 -25.80 -12.71
C TYR A 239 13.29 -27.30 -12.57
N LYS A 240 14.29 -28.05 -12.09
CA LYS A 240 14.17 -29.49 -11.85
C LYS A 240 13.50 -29.85 -10.52
N GLY A 241 13.39 -28.90 -9.59
CA GLY A 241 12.93 -29.18 -8.23
C GLY A 241 13.89 -30.08 -7.46
N GLU A 242 15.17 -30.12 -7.84
CA GLU A 242 16.17 -31.00 -7.23
C GLU A 242 16.80 -30.32 -6.00
N PHE A 243 16.33 -30.68 -4.81
CA PHE A 243 16.90 -30.25 -3.53
C PHE A 243 17.16 -31.43 -2.59
N ARG A 244 18.13 -31.28 -1.69
CA ARG A 244 18.53 -32.34 -0.74
C ARG A 244 18.03 -32.02 0.66
N CYS A 245 17.10 -32.83 1.15
CA CYS A 245 16.65 -32.77 2.53
C CYS A 245 17.72 -33.35 3.48
N PRO A 246 18.01 -32.69 4.61
CA PRO A 246 18.94 -33.22 5.60
C PRO A 246 18.37 -34.44 6.34
N LYS A 247 19.26 -35.22 6.96
CA LYS A 247 18.92 -36.48 7.64
C LYS A 247 17.95 -36.31 8.82
N TRP A 248 17.99 -35.15 9.49
CA TRP A 248 17.15 -34.86 10.67
C TRP A 248 15.72 -34.43 10.35
N MET A 249 15.38 -34.15 9.08
CA MET A 249 14.00 -33.86 8.69
C MET A 249 13.15 -35.14 8.75
N SER A 250 11.99 -35.03 9.40
CA SER A 250 11.02 -36.13 9.43
C SER A 250 10.53 -36.51 8.02
N PRO A 251 10.09 -37.76 7.80
CA PRO A 251 9.46 -38.17 6.56
C PRO A 251 8.23 -37.31 6.21
N ASP A 252 7.44 -36.91 7.22
CA ASP A 252 6.27 -36.05 7.04
C ASP A 252 6.65 -34.66 6.53
N LEU A 253 7.67 -34.03 7.09
CA LEU A 253 8.17 -32.74 6.61
C LEU A 253 8.71 -32.84 5.19
N LYS A 254 9.44 -33.92 4.85
CA LYS A 254 9.95 -34.14 3.50
C LYS A 254 8.81 -34.26 2.47
N ARG A 255 7.77 -35.05 2.79
CA ARG A 255 6.54 -35.17 1.96
C ARG A 255 5.84 -33.82 1.82
N PHE A 256 5.75 -33.05 2.90
CA PHE A 256 5.10 -31.75 2.87
C PHE A 256 5.88 -30.74 2.00
N LEU A 257 7.21 -30.69 2.17
CA LEU A 257 8.09 -29.84 1.35
C LEU A 257 8.04 -30.19 -0.14
N SER A 258 7.94 -31.46 -0.52
CA SER A 258 7.83 -31.84 -1.94
C SER A 258 6.54 -31.35 -2.60
N ARG A 259 5.46 -31.14 -1.82
CA ARG A 259 4.20 -30.57 -2.32
C ARG A 259 4.26 -29.05 -2.43
N LEU A 260 4.97 -28.38 -1.50
CA LEU A 260 5.22 -26.93 -1.52
C LEU A 260 6.16 -26.51 -2.65
N LEU A 261 7.21 -27.30 -2.87
CA LEU A 261 8.28 -27.06 -3.86
C LEU A 261 8.05 -27.87 -5.15
N ASP A 262 6.80 -28.16 -5.50
CA ASP A 262 6.43 -28.71 -6.80
C ASP A 262 6.67 -27.65 -7.88
N THR A 263 7.48 -27.97 -8.89
CA THR A 263 7.83 -27.05 -9.96
C THR A 263 6.67 -26.79 -10.92
N ASN A 264 5.66 -27.68 -10.96
CA ASN A 264 4.46 -27.46 -11.72
C ASN A 264 3.43 -26.66 -10.89
N PRO A 265 3.13 -25.40 -11.22
CA PRO A 265 2.20 -24.56 -10.44
C PRO A 265 0.77 -25.12 -10.40
N ASN A 266 0.37 -25.92 -11.39
CA ASN A 266 -0.98 -26.49 -11.44
C ASN A 266 -1.19 -27.59 -10.39
N THR A 267 -0.13 -28.37 -10.08
CA THR A 267 -0.17 -29.45 -9.09
C THR A 267 0.41 -29.04 -7.73
N ARG A 268 1.10 -27.90 -7.67
CA ARG A 268 1.58 -27.31 -6.41
C ARG A 268 0.43 -27.07 -5.44
N ILE A 269 0.65 -27.50 -4.19
CA ILE A 269 -0.32 -27.42 -3.10
C ILE A 269 -0.88 -26.00 -2.93
N THR A 270 -2.16 -25.87 -2.61
CA THR A 270 -2.80 -24.58 -2.31
C THR A 270 -2.76 -24.27 -0.81
N VAL A 271 -3.09 -23.02 -0.42
CA VAL A 271 -3.21 -22.65 1.00
C VAL A 271 -4.28 -23.50 1.69
N ASP A 272 -5.43 -23.73 1.05
CA ASP A 272 -6.51 -24.55 1.62
C ASP A 272 -6.05 -25.98 1.88
N GLU A 273 -5.30 -26.55 0.94
CA GLU A 273 -4.72 -27.89 1.11
C GLU A 273 -3.61 -27.94 2.17
N ILE A 274 -2.82 -26.85 2.32
CA ILE A 274 -1.83 -26.72 3.40
C ILE A 274 -2.52 -26.77 4.77
N LEU A 275 -3.64 -26.06 4.94
CA LEU A 275 -4.39 -26.03 6.21
C LEU A 275 -4.92 -27.41 6.61
N GLN A 276 -5.09 -28.32 5.65
CA GLN A 276 -5.52 -29.70 5.89
C GLN A 276 -4.36 -30.69 6.02
N ASP A 277 -3.12 -30.31 5.74
CA ASP A 277 -1.98 -31.25 5.75
C ASP A 277 -1.67 -31.73 7.20
N PRO A 278 -1.47 -33.04 7.42
CA PRO A 278 -1.18 -33.58 8.75
C PRO A 278 0.04 -32.96 9.43
N TRP A 279 1.09 -32.62 8.66
CA TRP A 279 2.28 -32.00 9.24
C TRP A 279 1.97 -30.59 9.72
N PHE A 280 1.15 -29.84 8.97
CA PHE A 280 0.75 -28.48 9.30
C PHE A 280 -0.20 -28.44 10.50
N ARG A 281 -1.21 -29.31 10.55
CA ARG A 281 -2.27 -29.28 11.59
C ARG A 281 -1.77 -29.59 13.00
N LYS A 282 -0.60 -30.21 13.15
CA LYS A 282 -0.04 -30.56 14.46
C LYS A 282 0.14 -29.31 15.33
N GLY A 283 -0.69 -29.19 16.37
CA GLY A 283 -0.69 -28.06 17.30
C GLY A 283 -1.18 -26.73 16.70
N TYR A 284 -1.78 -26.74 15.51
CA TYR A 284 -2.31 -25.53 14.88
C TYR A 284 -3.52 -25.00 15.64
N LYS A 285 -3.54 -23.69 15.88
CA LYS A 285 -4.70 -22.97 16.39
C LYS A 285 -5.08 -21.94 15.35
N GLU A 286 -6.29 -22.06 14.83
CA GLU A 286 -6.80 -21.13 13.84
C GLU A 286 -6.87 -19.72 14.42
N VAL A 287 -6.29 -18.77 13.69
CA VAL A 287 -6.33 -17.36 14.06
C VAL A 287 -7.66 -16.80 13.57
N LYS A 288 -8.58 -16.53 14.48
CA LYS A 288 -9.82 -15.83 14.15
C LYS A 288 -9.50 -14.35 13.91
N PHE A 289 -9.82 -13.86 12.72
CA PHE A 289 -9.78 -12.44 12.39
C PHE A 289 -11.21 -11.98 12.03
N HIS A 290 -11.61 -10.80 12.49
CA HIS A 290 -12.94 -10.25 12.20
C HIS A 290 -13.02 -9.93 10.69
N GLU A 291 -14.00 -10.52 10.00
CA GLU A 291 -14.30 -10.23 8.59
C GLU A 291 -14.99 -8.86 8.39
N GLU A 292 -15.36 -8.19 9.48
CA GLU A 292 -16.25 -7.02 9.47
C GLU A 292 -15.72 -5.78 8.73
N ASP A 293 -14.43 -5.69 8.41
CA ASP A 293 -13.86 -4.56 7.64
C ASP A 293 -13.83 -4.79 6.10
N PHE A 294 -14.26 -5.96 5.62
CA PHE A 294 -14.40 -6.25 4.19
C PHE A 294 -15.87 -6.51 3.82
N GLY A 295 -16.72 -5.56 4.20
CA GLY A 295 -17.90 -5.31 3.40
C GLY A 295 -17.49 -5.01 1.96
N LEU A 296 -17.45 -6.04 1.12
CA LEU A 296 -17.91 -5.96 -0.27
C LEU A 296 -19.39 -5.53 -0.20
N LYS A 297 -19.64 -4.29 0.23
CA LYS A 297 -20.85 -3.61 -0.18
C LYS A 297 -20.70 -3.46 -1.68
N SER A 298 -21.43 -4.29 -2.42
CA SER A 298 -22.05 -3.85 -3.67
C SER A 298 -22.38 -2.37 -3.49
N GLU A 299 -21.95 -1.51 -4.41
CA GLU A 299 -22.15 -0.05 -4.33
C GLU A 299 -23.62 0.35 -4.48
N LYS A 300 -24.46 -0.14 -3.57
CA LYS A 300 -25.78 0.38 -3.28
C LYS A 300 -25.90 0.43 -1.77
N GLU A 301 -25.91 1.66 -1.30
CA GLU A 301 -26.43 2.12 -0.02
C GLU A 301 -25.47 2.16 1.19
N ASP A 302 -25.47 3.37 1.77
CA ASP A 302 -24.72 3.89 2.91
C ASP A 302 -23.21 4.12 2.75
N ARG A 303 -22.89 5.31 2.21
CA ARG A 303 -21.69 6.07 2.58
C ARG A 303 -22.13 7.39 3.23
N SER A 304 -21.86 7.52 4.52
CA SER A 304 -21.82 8.79 5.26
C SER A 304 -20.66 9.68 4.76
N PRO A 305 -20.67 11.01 5.01
CA PRO A 305 -19.75 11.95 4.37
C PRO A 305 -18.28 11.58 4.56
N THR A 306 -17.55 11.43 3.45
CA THR A 306 -16.11 11.19 3.45
C THR A 306 -15.38 12.53 3.59
N ASN A 307 -14.81 12.79 4.76
CA ASN A 307 -13.81 13.84 4.91
C ASN A 307 -12.64 13.53 3.95
N LEU A 308 -12.35 14.45 3.02
CA LEU A 308 -11.25 14.30 2.07
C LEU A 308 -9.94 14.24 2.86
N ASN A 309 -9.13 13.21 2.61
CA ASN A 309 -7.85 12.99 3.26
C ASN A 309 -6.69 13.44 2.35
N ALA A 310 -5.47 13.44 2.88
CA ALA A 310 -4.29 13.92 2.17
C ALA A 310 -4.02 13.20 0.82
N PHE A 311 -4.53 11.97 0.61
CA PHE A 311 -4.45 11.30 -0.69
C PHE A 311 -5.39 11.87 -1.73
N ASP A 312 -6.58 12.29 -1.32
CA ASP A 312 -7.56 12.90 -2.20
C ASP A 312 -6.96 14.20 -2.76
N ILE A 313 -6.37 15.02 -1.88
CA ILE A 313 -5.61 16.23 -2.23
C ILE A 313 -4.44 15.93 -3.19
N ILE A 314 -3.75 14.80 -3.03
CA ILE A 314 -2.63 14.40 -3.90
C ILE A 314 -3.11 13.92 -5.28
N SER A 315 -4.30 13.32 -5.40
CA SER A 315 -4.92 13.01 -6.70
C SER A 315 -5.45 14.24 -7.43
N PHE A 316 -5.68 15.36 -6.72
CA PHE A 316 -6.27 16.59 -7.28
C PHE A 316 -5.26 17.60 -7.81
N SER A 317 -3.95 17.34 -7.67
CA SER A 317 -2.92 18.22 -8.24
C SER A 317 -2.88 18.04 -9.76
N SER A 318 -2.97 19.15 -10.51
CA SER A 318 -3.00 19.20 -11.99
C SER A 318 -1.78 18.57 -12.68
N GLY A 319 -0.68 18.31 -11.95
CA GLY A 319 0.47 17.54 -12.45
C GLY A 319 0.42 16.03 -12.20
N LEU A 320 -0.66 15.51 -11.59
CA LEU A 320 -0.85 14.11 -11.18
C LEU A 320 -2.33 13.68 -11.27
N ASN A 321 -3.07 14.16 -12.28
CA ASN A 321 -4.42 13.66 -12.54
C ASN A 321 -4.38 12.15 -12.82
N LEU A 322 -5.00 11.36 -11.93
CA LEU A 322 -5.08 9.89 -12.02
C LEU A 322 -6.50 9.40 -12.25
N SER A 323 -7.44 10.27 -12.69
CA SER A 323 -8.81 9.85 -13.04
C SER A 323 -8.83 8.70 -14.05
N GLY A 324 -7.88 8.69 -14.99
CA GLY A 324 -7.69 7.60 -15.96
C GLY A 324 -7.26 6.25 -15.39
N LEU A 325 -6.94 6.15 -14.09
CA LEU A 325 -6.52 4.89 -13.44
C LEU A 325 -7.63 4.20 -12.63
N PHE A 326 -8.75 4.90 -12.39
CA PHE A 326 -9.87 4.42 -11.57
C PHE A 326 -11.21 4.36 -12.32
N ASN A 327 -11.26 4.74 -13.60
CA ASN A 327 -12.44 4.49 -14.42
C ASN A 327 -12.49 3.00 -14.78
N ASP A 328 -13.43 2.30 -14.15
CA ASP A 328 -13.97 1.05 -14.67
C ASP A 328 -14.29 1.23 -16.15
N SER A 329 -13.96 0.23 -16.93
CA SER A 329 -14.10 0.19 -18.37
C SER A 329 -15.54 0.48 -18.83
N SER A 330 -15.89 1.75 -19.07
CA SER A 330 -16.87 2.17 -20.08
C SER A 330 -16.94 3.71 -20.25
N LYS A 331 -16.42 4.20 -21.39
CA LYS A 331 -16.92 5.36 -22.17
C LYS A 331 -16.95 6.78 -21.54
N SER A 332 -15.91 7.25 -20.85
CA SER A 332 -15.68 8.70 -20.72
C SER A 332 -14.24 9.07 -21.08
N SER A 333 -14.10 10.10 -21.91
CA SER A 333 -12.80 10.70 -22.26
C SER A 333 -12.21 11.40 -21.02
N PRO A 334 -10.88 11.43 -20.86
CA PRO A 334 -10.21 12.14 -19.76
C PRO A 334 -10.45 13.66 -19.72
N ASP A 335 -11.15 14.21 -20.72
CA ASP A 335 -11.46 15.63 -20.90
C ASP A 335 -12.84 16.04 -20.32
N ASP A 336 -13.59 15.09 -19.74
CA ASP A 336 -14.99 15.30 -19.33
C ASP A 336 -15.17 15.60 -17.83
N ASP A 337 -14.11 15.50 -17.02
CA ASP A 337 -14.17 15.69 -15.57
C ASP A 337 -13.43 16.98 -15.15
N GLU A 338 -14.16 17.96 -14.61
CA GLU A 338 -13.59 19.21 -14.12
C GLU A 338 -13.88 19.43 -12.64
N ARG A 339 -12.91 20.00 -11.91
CA ARG A 339 -13.01 20.19 -10.45
C ARG A 339 -12.44 21.54 -10.01
N PHE A 340 -13.04 22.14 -8.99
CA PHE A 340 -12.54 23.36 -8.37
C PHE A 340 -12.77 23.37 -6.84
N VAL A 341 -12.00 24.21 -6.14
CA VAL A 341 -12.14 24.42 -4.69
C VAL A 341 -12.92 25.70 -4.46
N SER A 342 -13.79 25.71 -3.47
CA SER A 342 -14.52 26.90 -3.02
C SER A 342 -14.40 27.06 -1.51
N ALA A 343 -14.35 28.31 -1.05
CA ALA A 343 -14.50 28.67 0.36
C ALA A 343 -15.94 29.10 0.71
N GLU A 344 -16.84 29.05 -0.26
CA GLU A 344 -18.24 29.43 -0.07
C GLU A 344 -19.02 28.29 0.62
N PRO A 345 -20.06 28.63 1.40
CA PRO A 345 -20.98 27.64 1.94
C PRO A 345 -21.59 26.79 0.83
N VAL A 346 -21.82 25.52 1.10
CA VAL A 346 -22.34 24.59 0.08
C VAL A 346 -23.70 25.02 -0.42
N GLU A 347 -24.52 25.58 0.46
CA GLU A 347 -25.85 26.13 0.16
C GLU A 347 -25.77 27.20 -0.94
N LYS A 348 -24.79 28.11 -0.84
CA LYS A 348 -24.58 29.19 -1.83
C LYS A 348 -24.09 28.66 -3.18
N ILE A 349 -23.25 27.62 -3.16
CA ILE A 349 -22.78 26.97 -4.40
C ILE A 349 -23.96 26.30 -5.11
N ILE A 350 -24.81 25.64 -4.35
CA ILE A 350 -26.01 24.97 -4.84
C ILE A 350 -27.02 25.97 -5.42
N GLU A 351 -27.35 27.04 -4.69
CA GLU A 351 -28.24 28.11 -5.17
C GLU A 351 -27.76 28.67 -6.52
N LYS A 352 -26.44 28.86 -6.66
CA LYS A 352 -25.87 29.34 -7.92
C LYS A 352 -26.01 28.35 -9.06
N ILE A 353 -25.89 27.05 -8.79
CA ILE A 353 -26.09 25.99 -9.79
C ILE A 353 -27.55 25.96 -10.26
N GLU A 354 -28.51 26.15 -9.36
CA GLU A 354 -29.93 26.20 -9.69
C GLU A 354 -30.28 27.42 -10.56
N GLU A 355 -29.78 28.61 -10.20
CA GLU A 355 -29.96 29.83 -11.00
C GLU A 355 -29.48 29.64 -12.44
N ILE A 356 -28.31 29.01 -12.62
CA ILE A 356 -27.75 28.73 -13.94
C ILE A 356 -28.61 27.68 -14.68
N ALA A 357 -29.07 26.65 -13.99
CA ALA A 357 -29.89 25.60 -14.60
C ALA A 357 -31.23 26.15 -15.11
N GLU A 358 -31.87 27.04 -14.36
CA GLU A 358 -33.10 27.72 -14.77
C GLU A 358 -32.88 28.62 -15.99
N GLY A 359 -31.80 29.41 -16.00
CA GLY A 359 -31.46 30.27 -17.14
C GLY A 359 -31.12 29.50 -18.43
N GLU A 360 -30.69 28.25 -18.31
CA GLU A 360 -30.24 27.40 -19.42
C GLU A 360 -31.21 26.29 -19.82
N ASN A 361 -32.41 26.29 -19.25
CA ASN A 361 -33.46 25.30 -19.48
C ASN A 361 -32.97 23.85 -19.20
N LEU A 362 -32.14 23.69 -18.16
CA LEU A 362 -31.66 22.41 -17.67
C LEU A 362 -32.59 21.89 -16.56
N THR A 363 -32.92 20.60 -16.61
CA THR A 363 -33.71 19.98 -15.54
C THR A 363 -32.79 19.58 -14.39
N VAL A 364 -33.04 20.13 -13.20
CA VAL A 364 -32.29 19.82 -11.98
C VAL A 364 -32.89 18.60 -11.29
N ASN A 365 -32.12 17.52 -11.20
CA ASN A 365 -32.49 16.29 -10.51
C ASN A 365 -31.61 16.12 -9.26
N TRP A 366 -32.23 16.27 -8.10
CA TRP A 366 -31.55 16.15 -6.83
C TRP A 366 -31.19 14.71 -6.49
N LYS A 367 -29.97 14.51 -5.99
CA LYS A 367 -29.55 13.28 -5.32
C LYS A 367 -29.08 13.63 -3.91
N LYS A 368 -29.62 12.91 -2.92
CA LYS A 368 -29.36 13.03 -1.46
C LYS A 368 -28.36 14.14 -1.07
N GLU A 369 -28.89 15.24 -0.54
CA GLU A 369 -28.31 16.41 0.14
C GLU A 369 -27.09 17.15 -0.47
N TRP A 370 -26.22 16.55 -1.28
CA TRP A 370 -24.95 17.19 -1.71
C TRP A 370 -24.50 16.83 -3.14
N GLY A 371 -25.42 16.30 -3.96
CA GLY A 371 -25.18 15.99 -5.37
C GLY A 371 -26.36 16.40 -6.27
N VAL A 372 -26.06 17.08 -7.37
CA VAL A 372 -27.06 17.56 -8.33
C VAL A 372 -26.79 16.98 -9.69
N ASP A 373 -27.78 16.35 -10.32
CA ASP A 373 -27.71 15.95 -11.72
C ASP A 373 -28.45 16.98 -12.58
N LEU A 374 -27.75 17.68 -13.46
CA LEU A 374 -28.32 18.60 -14.44
C LEU A 374 -28.55 17.87 -15.76
N GLN A 375 -29.79 17.82 -16.22
CA GLN A 375 -30.16 17.16 -17.46
C GLN A 375 -30.43 18.19 -18.56
N GLY A 376 -29.78 18.00 -19.71
CA GLY A 376 -29.93 18.86 -20.88
C GLY A 376 -31.29 18.75 -21.57
N PRO A 377 -31.64 19.71 -22.44
CA PRO A 377 -32.92 19.72 -23.16
C PRO A 377 -33.13 18.42 -23.94
N ASN A 378 -34.31 17.81 -23.80
CA ASN A 378 -34.68 16.52 -24.38
C ASN A 378 -33.83 15.32 -23.88
N GLY A 379 -33.11 15.46 -22.77
CA GLY A 379 -32.30 14.39 -22.18
C GLY A 379 -31.05 14.04 -22.98
N ASN A 380 -30.57 14.97 -23.81
CA ASN A 380 -29.40 14.79 -24.67
C ASN A 380 -28.07 14.61 -23.88
N PHE A 381 -27.97 15.12 -22.65
CA PHE A 381 -26.85 14.88 -21.73
C PHE A 381 -27.26 14.97 -20.26
N ILE A 382 -26.40 14.42 -19.37
CA ILE A 382 -26.52 14.53 -17.92
C ILE A 382 -25.16 14.94 -17.33
N ILE A 383 -25.14 16.03 -16.58
CA ILE A 383 -24.01 16.53 -15.80
C ILE A 383 -24.25 16.19 -14.34
N GLY A 384 -23.33 15.46 -13.71
CA GLY A 384 -23.35 15.27 -12.26
C GLY A 384 -22.41 16.27 -11.59
N VAL A 385 -22.95 17.06 -10.67
CA VAL A 385 -22.19 17.92 -9.76
C VAL A 385 -22.19 17.28 -8.37
N GLN A 386 -21.02 17.15 -7.75
CA GLN A 386 -20.83 16.60 -6.41
C GLN A 386 -19.98 17.55 -5.58
N ILE A 387 -20.39 17.79 -4.33
CA ILE A 387 -19.68 18.70 -3.42
C ILE A 387 -19.20 17.92 -2.20
N ASP A 388 -17.88 17.87 -2.01
CA ASP A 388 -17.21 17.14 -0.93
C ASP A 388 -16.46 18.10 0.01
N ARG A 389 -16.55 17.87 1.33
CA ARG A 389 -15.89 18.73 2.33
C ARG A 389 -14.39 18.44 2.41
N LEU A 390 -13.57 19.50 2.29
CA LEU A 390 -12.11 19.42 2.33
C LEU A 390 -11.54 19.84 3.70
N THR A 391 -12.01 20.96 4.24
CA THR A 391 -11.72 21.42 5.60
C THR A 391 -13.00 21.98 6.23
N HIS A 392 -12.90 22.60 7.41
CA HIS A 392 -14.04 23.32 8.00
C HIS A 392 -14.53 24.46 7.10
N ASP A 393 -13.62 25.07 6.32
CA ASP A 393 -13.87 26.31 5.57
C ASP A 393 -13.74 26.13 4.05
N LEU A 394 -13.46 24.91 3.57
CA LEU A 394 -13.24 24.63 2.15
C LEU A 394 -13.99 23.39 1.69
N VAL A 395 -14.51 23.46 0.47
CA VAL A 395 -15.18 22.37 -0.23
C VAL A 395 -14.60 22.18 -1.62
N VAL A 396 -14.67 20.95 -2.13
CA VAL A 396 -14.31 20.59 -3.51
C VAL A 396 -15.60 20.34 -4.28
N VAL A 397 -15.74 21.01 -5.41
CA VAL A 397 -16.84 20.80 -6.36
C VAL A 397 -16.29 19.99 -7.53
N GLU A 398 -16.91 18.84 -7.78
CA GLU A 398 -16.60 17.95 -8.89
C GLU A 398 -17.75 17.92 -9.89
N VAL A 399 -17.42 18.11 -11.16
CA VAL A 399 -18.37 18.09 -12.27
C VAL A 399 -17.96 17.04 -13.28
N ARG A 400 -18.89 16.16 -13.62
CA ARG A 400 -18.67 15.01 -14.51
C ARG A 400 -19.80 14.81 -15.48
N ARG A 401 -19.49 14.41 -16.72
CA ARG A 401 -20.50 13.90 -17.65
C ARG A 401 -20.93 12.49 -17.21
N ARG A 402 -22.21 12.30 -16.88
CA ARG A 402 -22.75 10.98 -16.51
C ARG A 402 -23.32 10.21 -17.70
N ALA A 403 -23.90 10.90 -18.66
CA ALA A 403 -24.49 10.29 -19.86
C ALA A 403 -24.68 11.31 -20.99
N GLY A 404 -24.88 10.82 -22.21
CA GLY A 404 -25.31 11.60 -23.38
C GLY A 404 -24.18 12.21 -24.21
N ASP A 405 -24.52 13.15 -25.09
CA ASP A 405 -23.63 13.69 -26.12
C ASP A 405 -22.48 14.52 -25.52
N ALA A 406 -21.24 14.21 -25.94
CA ALA A 406 -20.04 14.83 -25.41
C ALA A 406 -19.83 16.28 -25.88
N ALA A 407 -20.28 16.63 -27.09
CA ALA A 407 -20.16 18.00 -27.60
C ALA A 407 -21.19 18.92 -26.94
N ALA A 408 -22.41 18.44 -26.74
CA ALA A 408 -23.46 19.14 -26.00
C ALA A 408 -23.07 19.35 -24.53
N TYR A 409 -22.45 18.34 -23.89
CA TYR A 409 -21.85 18.47 -22.57
C TYR A 409 -20.78 19.56 -22.53
N ALA A 410 -19.81 19.50 -23.45
CA ALA A 410 -18.68 20.43 -23.46
C ALA A 410 -19.15 21.89 -23.64
N ALA A 411 -20.14 22.13 -24.52
CA ALA A 411 -20.73 23.45 -24.70
C ALA A 411 -21.48 23.93 -23.44
N ALA A 412 -22.32 23.06 -22.84
CA ALA A 412 -23.05 23.41 -21.62
C ALA A 412 -22.12 23.71 -20.43
N TRP A 413 -21.03 22.94 -20.30
CA TRP A 413 -20.08 23.13 -19.23
C TRP A 413 -19.12 24.32 -19.46
N LYS A 414 -18.39 24.34 -20.58
CA LYS A 414 -17.33 25.33 -20.83
C LYS A 414 -17.86 26.73 -21.12
N ASP A 415 -18.98 26.85 -21.82
CA ASP A 415 -19.46 28.15 -22.28
C ASP A 415 -20.41 28.82 -21.28
N LYS A 416 -21.04 28.04 -20.38
CA LYS A 416 -22.16 28.52 -19.55
C LYS A 416 -21.94 28.28 -18.06
N LEU A 417 -21.87 27.02 -17.62
CA LEU A 417 -21.73 26.67 -16.20
C LEU A 417 -20.39 27.11 -15.61
N ARG A 418 -19.27 26.83 -16.28
CA ARG A 418 -17.94 27.14 -15.76
C ARG A 418 -17.68 28.65 -15.59
N PRO A 419 -17.98 29.53 -16.57
CA PRO A 419 -17.82 30.97 -16.38
C PRO A 419 -18.69 31.53 -15.25
N ALA A 420 -19.91 31.01 -15.09
CA ALA A 420 -20.83 31.45 -14.05
C ALA A 420 -20.41 31.00 -12.64
N LEU A 421 -19.74 29.84 -12.53
CA LEU A 421 -19.18 29.33 -11.27
C LEU A 421 -17.79 29.88 -10.95
N ALA A 422 -17.14 30.61 -11.88
CA ALA A 422 -15.79 31.14 -11.69
C ALA A 422 -15.66 32.07 -10.47
N GLY A 423 -16.73 32.80 -10.13
CA GLY A 423 -16.78 33.67 -8.96
C GLY A 423 -16.81 32.93 -7.62
N LEU A 424 -17.11 31.62 -7.63
CA LEU A 424 -17.10 30.76 -6.43
C LEU A 424 -15.77 30.01 -6.27
N MET A 425 -14.89 30.07 -7.27
CA MET A 425 -13.61 29.38 -7.24
C MET A 425 -12.65 30.11 -6.28
N PHE A 426 -12.05 29.37 -5.36
CA PHE A 426 -11.07 29.90 -4.43
C PHE A 426 -9.84 30.44 -5.18
N GLN A 427 -9.63 31.76 -5.12
CA GLN A 427 -8.42 32.41 -5.58
C GLN A 427 -7.46 32.52 -4.39
N GLY A 428 -6.33 31.81 -4.44
CA GLY A 428 -5.30 31.90 -3.40
C GLY A 428 -4.74 33.33 -3.31
N PRO A 429 -4.06 33.69 -2.20
CA PRO A 429 -3.46 35.02 -2.08
C PRO A 429 -2.47 35.25 -3.22
N GLU A 430 -2.68 36.33 -3.98
CA GLU A 430 -1.73 36.81 -5.00
C GLU A 430 -0.38 37.05 -4.33
N THR A 431 0.58 36.17 -4.54
CA THR A 431 1.99 36.52 -4.32
C THR A 431 2.37 37.57 -5.34
N GLN A 432 2.24 38.85 -4.95
CA GLN A 432 2.99 39.93 -5.57
C GLN A 432 4.47 39.58 -5.44
N VAL A 433 5.05 39.07 -6.53
CA VAL A 433 6.50 39.05 -6.69
C VAL A 433 6.88 40.47 -7.06
N ALA A 434 7.11 41.31 -6.05
CA ALA A 434 7.83 42.56 -6.23
C ALA A 434 9.24 42.21 -6.72
N GLY A 435 9.56 42.64 -7.94
CA GLY A 435 10.93 42.68 -8.40
C GLY A 435 11.68 43.79 -7.70
N ASP A 436 12.88 43.46 -7.20
CA ASP A 436 14.13 44.20 -7.39
C ASP A 436 15.30 43.26 -7.14
#